data_AF-A0A9X8DLR8-F1
#
_entry.id   AF-A0A9X8DLR8-F1
#
_cell.length_a   1.000
_cell.length_b   1.000
_cell.length_c   1.000
_cell.angle_alpha   90.00
_cell.angle_beta   90.00
_cell.angle_gamma   90.00
#
_symmetry.space_group_name_H-M   'P 1'
#
loop_
_entity.id
_entity.type
_entity.pdbx_description
1 polymer ?
#
loop_
_entity_poly.entity_id
_entity_poly.type
_entity_poly.pdbx_seq_one_letter_code
_entity_poly.pdbx_strand_id
1 'polypeptide(L)'
;MGTAIMEEAGDDPKLAQCLAILAGKSDEHKFAGLLMVTKHLQTEDESALQRIRKAVMDTAGISFFVRLLHTQGGGSGDGDNAAADGDGDISPFQALALNLISRYYVNQPTINTYLAISHSFCQDISLAREFATTAVVSVVLDVLPTAVSTTNTVVLQDCVQIIHGLLSFDVLTTHSTWKDIVVREIHRCSVSTPVQNTSLTVLLSILQASPTVSDNELAILCDSFAAISTPSSAKSVLQDFFLGTLGSYDRTLVHSNVMSLARGLFGAWPSHVHDDVARRDSSLQLLALLLSSCGSSAWLFQSDQPWVHIALQLAAIEAKLLLDDAESVLIDHVVTPTPAAADDIVLKRVCRLLPASYGILEAVLGGLMVDANTAALSHTTLLQLKDSLGQVFTVVIEFLTTCRDALASSNLTFPRNDLDPIVVATIRVLGAWMAEETDLLADQLVELVPFLVTFTPTSLPPIPSTDEQPWDSDDEADDLSTAPDPTDVVPFLLPGLLQLTASDAGAAAV
;
A
#
# COMPACT_ATOMS: atom_id res chain seq x y z
N MET A 1 59.16 -22.34 12.83
CA MET A 1 58.54 -21.15 12.21
C MET A 1 57.06 -21.21 12.51
N GLY A 2 56.59 -20.36 13.41
CA GLY A 2 55.21 -20.30 13.87
C GLY A 2 55.02 -18.96 14.54
N THR A 3 54.88 -17.93 13.69
CA THR A 3 54.60 -16.56 14.08
C THR A 3 53.19 -16.48 14.61
N ALA A 4 53.06 -16.29 15.93
CA ALA A 4 51.85 -15.82 16.56
C ALA A 4 51.57 -14.41 16.02
N ILE A 5 50.44 -14.26 15.34
CA ILE A 5 49.89 -12.97 14.97
C ILE A 5 49.28 -12.41 16.25
N MET A 6 50.00 -11.48 16.87
CA MET A 6 49.41 -10.46 17.73
C MET A 6 48.54 -9.62 16.80
N GLU A 7 47.21 -9.80 16.87
CA GLU A 7 46.28 -8.89 16.23
C GLU A 7 45.89 -7.83 17.27
N GLU A 8 46.42 -6.63 17.06
CA GLU A 8 46.25 -5.45 17.88
C GLU A 8 44.78 -5.03 17.93
N ALA A 9 44.15 -5.22 19.09
CA ALA A 9 43.00 -4.41 19.47
C ALA A 9 43.51 -2.99 19.72
N GLY A 10 43.25 -2.07 18.79
CA GLY A 10 43.50 -0.65 18.96
C GLY A 10 42.65 -0.07 20.09
N ASP A 11 43.22 -0.05 21.29
CA ASP A 11 42.68 0.60 22.49
C ASP A 11 42.94 2.11 22.37
N ASP A 12 41.95 2.87 21.89
CA ASP A 12 42.09 4.32 21.74
C ASP A 12 42.22 4.96 23.14
N PRO A 13 43.41 5.48 23.53
CA PRO A 13 43.63 6.02 24.88
C PRO A 13 42.72 7.21 25.18
N LYS A 14 42.21 7.89 24.13
CA LYS A 14 41.26 9.00 24.28
C LYS A 14 39.87 8.50 24.65
N LEU A 15 39.44 7.35 24.11
CA LEU A 15 38.17 6.73 24.47
C LEU A 15 38.18 6.28 25.94
N ALA A 16 39.26 5.65 26.39
CA ALA A 16 39.43 5.26 27.79
C ALA A 16 39.36 6.47 28.74
N GLN A 17 39.96 7.60 28.35
CA GLN A 17 39.85 8.86 29.09
C GLN A 17 38.42 9.40 29.13
N CYS A 18 37.67 9.32 28.02
CA CYS A 18 36.27 9.74 27.97
C CYS A 18 35.38 8.88 28.88
N LEU A 19 35.58 7.55 28.88
CA LEU A 19 34.85 6.62 29.75
C LEU A 19 35.19 6.85 31.23
N ALA A 20 36.42 7.20 31.57
CA ALA A 20 36.80 7.54 32.95
C ALA A 20 36.07 8.80 33.45
N ILE A 21 35.87 9.80 32.60
CA ILE A 21 35.08 11.00 32.92
C ILE A 21 33.59 10.64 33.04
N LEU A 22 33.09 9.79 32.14
CA LEU A 22 31.71 9.28 32.15
C LEU A 22 31.39 8.46 33.42
N ALA A 23 32.39 7.81 34.03
CA ALA A 23 32.25 7.10 35.30
C ALA A 23 32.17 8.03 36.53
N GLY A 24 32.15 9.36 36.32
CA GLY A 24 32.04 10.36 37.38
C GLY A 24 30.79 10.21 38.25
N LYS A 25 30.87 10.70 39.50
CA LYS A 25 29.79 10.58 40.49
C LYS A 25 28.65 11.58 40.31
N SER A 26 28.90 12.71 39.65
CA SER A 26 27.89 13.75 39.41
C SER A 26 27.40 13.69 37.97
N ASP A 27 26.14 14.06 37.74
CA ASP A 27 25.54 14.03 36.41
C ASP A 27 26.24 15.02 35.46
N GLU A 28 26.89 16.10 35.95
CA GLU A 28 27.71 16.99 35.12
C GLU A 28 28.97 16.31 34.58
N HIS A 29 29.64 15.48 35.39
CA HIS A 29 30.80 14.71 34.93
C HIS A 29 30.37 13.65 33.91
N LYS A 30 29.26 12.95 34.19
CA LYS A 30 28.68 11.98 33.25
C LYS A 30 28.32 12.63 31.93
N PHE A 31 27.69 13.81 31.97
CA PHE A 31 27.33 14.59 30.80
C PHE A 31 28.55 15.05 29.99
N ALA A 32 29.58 15.58 30.65
CA ALA A 32 30.82 15.98 30.00
C ALA A 32 31.53 14.79 29.33
N GLY A 33 31.62 13.66 30.02
CA GLY A 33 32.17 12.42 29.48
C GLY A 33 31.39 11.93 28.26
N LEU A 34 30.06 11.95 28.33
CA LEU A 34 29.16 11.54 27.25
C LEU A 34 29.34 12.41 26.00
N LEU A 35 29.37 13.74 26.16
CA LEU A 35 29.63 14.66 25.06
C LEU A 35 30.99 14.40 24.39
N MET A 36 32.01 14.04 25.16
CA MET A 36 33.31 13.68 24.60
C MET A 36 33.25 12.36 23.83
N VAL A 37 32.53 11.36 24.34
CA VAL A 37 32.34 10.07 23.64
C VAL A 37 31.62 10.26 22.31
N THR A 38 30.68 11.21 22.17
CA THR A 38 29.99 11.44 20.88
C THR A 38 30.92 11.75 19.72
N LYS A 39 32.13 12.27 19.97
CA LYS A 39 33.14 12.51 18.93
C LYS A 39 33.75 11.22 18.39
N HIS A 40 33.77 10.16 19.20
CA HIS A 40 34.26 8.84 18.81
C HIS A 40 33.19 7.98 18.10
N LEU A 41 31.92 8.42 18.10
CA LEU A 41 30.81 7.79 17.37
C LEU A 41 30.77 8.17 15.88
N GLN A 42 31.79 8.86 15.36
CA GLN A 42 31.90 9.26 13.94
C GLN A 42 32.68 8.24 13.06
N THR A 43 33.03 7.08 13.62
CA THR A 43 33.73 6.00 12.89
C THR A 43 32.78 5.23 11.97
N GLU A 44 33.28 4.75 10.82
CA GLU A 44 32.53 3.90 9.88
C GLU A 44 32.61 2.40 10.26
N ASP A 45 33.45 2.02 11.24
CA ASP A 45 33.57 0.64 11.71
C ASP A 45 32.43 0.28 12.69
N GLU A 46 31.52 -0.58 12.22
CA GLU A 46 30.36 -1.00 13.01
C GLU A 46 30.72 -1.82 14.25
N SER A 47 31.79 -2.62 14.17
CA SER A 47 32.25 -3.40 15.32
C SER A 47 32.81 -2.50 16.42
N ALA A 48 33.43 -1.38 16.05
CA ALA A 48 33.90 -0.36 16.98
C ALA A 48 32.74 0.44 17.58
N LEU A 49 31.75 0.83 16.77
CA LEU A 49 30.56 1.53 17.26
C LEU A 49 29.80 0.71 18.29
N GLN A 50 29.57 -0.58 18.04
CA GLN A 50 28.91 -1.48 18.99
C GLN A 50 29.69 -1.59 20.30
N ARG A 51 31.02 -1.73 20.24
CA ARG A 51 31.88 -1.74 21.44
C ARG A 51 31.80 -0.45 22.23
N ILE A 52 31.84 0.71 21.56
CA ILE A 52 31.74 2.03 22.21
C ILE A 52 30.37 2.19 22.88
N ARG A 53 29.27 1.86 22.19
CA ARG A 53 27.91 1.95 22.73
C ARG A 53 27.73 1.09 23.97
N LYS A 54 28.20 -0.15 23.92
CA LYS A 54 28.17 -1.07 25.07
C LYS A 54 28.97 -0.52 26.25
N ALA A 55 30.19 -0.05 26.01
CA ALA A 55 31.03 0.54 27.06
C ALA A 55 30.40 1.79 27.69
N VAL A 56 29.73 2.63 26.91
CA VAL A 56 28.97 3.79 27.42
C VAL A 56 27.81 3.33 28.30
N MET A 57 27.05 2.33 27.86
CA MET A 57 25.93 1.80 28.63
C MET A 57 26.39 1.18 29.95
N ASP A 58 27.42 0.32 29.91
CA ASP A 58 28.00 -0.33 31.08
C ASP A 58 28.55 0.69 32.10
N THR A 59 29.05 1.84 31.62
CA THR A 59 29.66 2.88 32.47
C THR A 59 28.64 3.86 33.05
N ALA A 60 27.73 4.38 32.21
CA ALA A 60 26.79 5.42 32.62
C ALA A 60 25.53 4.85 33.32
N GLY A 61 25.07 3.70 32.81
CA GLY A 61 23.82 3.04 33.16
C GLY A 61 22.57 3.78 32.63
N ILE A 62 21.49 3.04 32.40
CA ILE A 62 20.23 3.61 31.88
C ILE A 62 19.63 4.70 32.79
N SER A 63 19.79 4.58 34.10
CA SER A 63 19.22 5.56 35.05
C SER A 63 19.69 7.00 34.79
N PHE A 64 20.91 7.16 34.27
CA PHE A 64 21.44 8.47 33.89
C PHE A 64 20.72 9.03 32.65
N PHE A 65 20.49 8.21 31.62
CA PHE A 65 19.73 8.62 30.42
C PHE A 65 18.28 8.97 30.76
N VAL A 66 17.62 8.19 31.62
CA VAL A 66 16.26 8.50 32.09
C VAL A 66 16.21 9.82 32.85
N ARG A 67 17.18 10.08 33.75
CA ARG A 67 17.27 11.40 34.42
C ARG A 67 17.49 12.53 33.42
N LEU A 68 18.35 12.34 32.43
CA LEU A 68 18.62 13.32 31.39
C LEU A 68 17.36 13.65 30.54
N LEU A 69 16.55 12.65 30.22
CA LEU A 69 15.27 12.79 29.52
C LEU A 69 14.24 13.61 30.33
N HIS A 70 14.28 13.54 31.66
CA HIS A 70 13.37 14.27 32.55
C HIS A 70 13.87 15.66 32.96
N THR A 71 15.09 16.05 32.57
CA THR A 71 15.63 17.38 32.89
C THR A 71 14.87 18.45 32.13
N GLN A 72 13.93 19.13 32.80
CA GLN A 72 13.23 20.29 32.26
C GLN A 72 14.22 21.48 32.15
N GLY A 73 14.12 22.24 31.07
CA GLY A 73 14.94 23.43 30.86
C GLY A 73 14.62 24.45 31.95
N GLY A 74 15.61 24.83 32.76
CA GLY A 74 15.40 25.78 33.84
C GLY A 74 14.94 27.13 33.32
N GLY A 75 13.69 27.49 33.58
CA GLY A 75 13.25 28.89 33.59
C GLY A 75 13.92 29.59 34.76
N SER A 76 15.03 30.27 34.50
CA SER A 76 15.55 31.26 35.44
C SER A 76 14.66 32.51 35.36
N GLY A 77 13.73 32.64 36.29
CA GLY A 77 12.87 33.81 36.43
C GLY A 77 12.09 33.76 37.73
N ASP A 78 12.67 34.35 38.77
CA ASP A 78 12.00 34.70 40.03
C ASP A 78 10.70 35.47 39.74
N GLY A 79 9.58 35.07 40.34
CA GLY A 79 8.30 35.76 40.19
C GLY A 79 7.08 34.87 40.44
N ASP A 80 6.58 34.94 41.67
CA ASP A 80 5.26 34.46 42.08
C ASP A 80 4.16 34.79 41.04
N ASN A 81 3.66 33.76 40.35
CA ASN A 81 2.29 33.56 39.85
C ASN A 81 2.30 32.40 38.86
N ALA A 82 2.43 31.17 39.36
CA ALA A 82 2.27 29.96 38.56
C ALA A 82 0.78 29.74 38.24
N ALA A 83 0.25 30.54 37.30
CA ALA A 83 -0.83 30.10 36.45
C ALA A 83 -0.25 29.11 35.44
N ALA A 84 -0.98 28.02 35.23
CA ALA A 84 -0.59 26.86 34.43
C ALA A 84 -0.55 27.17 32.92
N ASP A 85 0.41 28.00 32.49
CA ASP A 85 0.87 28.10 31.10
C ASP A 85 2.28 27.50 31.04
N GLY A 86 2.33 26.16 31.02
CA GLY A 86 3.56 25.43 30.73
C GLY A 86 3.86 25.56 29.24
N ASP A 87 4.66 26.56 28.88
CA ASP A 87 5.18 26.70 27.52
C ASP A 87 5.95 25.43 27.16
N GLY A 88 5.42 24.69 26.18
CA GLY A 88 5.81 23.32 25.83
C GLY A 88 7.12 23.26 25.06
N ASP A 89 8.18 23.87 25.57
CA ASP A 89 9.48 23.87 24.90
C ASP A 89 10.31 22.64 25.31
N ILE A 90 10.79 21.91 24.29
CA ILE A 90 11.66 20.74 24.45
C ILE A 90 13.01 21.22 25.00
N SER A 91 13.41 20.73 26.18
CA SER A 91 14.67 21.16 26.78
C SER A 91 15.88 20.70 25.95
N PRO A 92 17.00 21.45 25.94
CA PRO A 92 18.20 21.04 25.21
C PRO A 92 18.80 19.74 25.75
N PHE A 93 18.61 19.45 27.05
CA PHE A 93 19.03 18.18 27.66
C PHE A 93 18.18 17.02 27.18
N GLN A 94 16.87 17.22 27.06
CA GLN A 94 15.92 16.23 26.56
C GLN A 94 16.15 15.95 25.08
N ALA A 95 16.30 16.99 24.24
CA ALA A 95 16.63 16.85 22.82
C ALA A 95 17.97 16.10 22.63
N LEU A 96 18.99 16.42 23.43
CA LEU A 96 20.26 15.71 23.39
C LEU A 96 20.14 14.25 23.85
N ALA A 97 19.36 13.97 24.89
CA ALA A 97 19.13 12.60 25.35
C ALA A 97 18.42 11.78 24.27
N LEU A 98 17.36 12.31 23.66
CA LEU A 98 16.66 11.68 22.54
C LEU A 98 17.63 11.44 21.38
N ASN A 99 18.42 12.44 21.00
CA ASN A 99 19.42 12.31 19.95
C ASN A 99 20.45 11.21 20.25
N LEU A 100 20.92 11.13 21.49
CA LEU A 100 21.90 10.11 21.86
C LEU A 100 21.32 8.70 21.79
N ILE A 101 20.06 8.54 22.14
CA ILE A 101 19.37 7.24 22.04
C ILE A 101 19.08 6.92 20.56
N SER A 102 18.63 7.90 19.78
CA SER A 102 18.15 7.73 18.41
C SER A 102 19.24 7.63 17.35
N ARG A 103 20.36 8.35 17.49
CA ARG A 103 21.28 8.67 16.40
C ARG A 103 21.95 7.44 15.81
N TYR A 104 21.52 7.02 14.62
CA TYR A 104 22.07 7.48 13.32
C TYR A 104 21.13 7.07 12.16
N TYR A 105 20.27 7.96 11.65
CA TYR A 105 19.53 7.71 10.41
C TYR A 105 19.58 8.93 9.48
N VAL A 106 20.26 8.77 8.34
CA VAL A 106 19.94 9.50 7.11
C VAL A 106 19.47 8.43 6.13
N ASN A 107 18.25 8.55 5.62
CA ASN A 107 17.87 7.89 4.39
C ASN A 107 17.10 8.91 3.55
N GLN A 108 17.72 9.36 2.46
CA GLN A 108 16.99 9.96 1.36
C GLN A 108 16.42 8.82 0.51
N PRO A 109 15.20 8.97 -0.03
CA PRO A 109 14.59 7.94 -0.84
C PRO A 109 15.19 7.98 -2.25
N THR A 110 15.99 6.98 -2.60
CA THR A 110 16.12 6.56 -4.00
C THR A 110 15.93 5.07 -4.10
N ILE A 111 14.98 4.75 -4.97
CA ILE A 111 14.44 3.47 -5.37
C ILE A 111 15.58 2.47 -5.68
N ASN A 112 15.46 1.27 -5.14
CA ASN A 112 16.36 0.11 -5.34
C ASN A 112 17.80 0.28 -4.84
N THR A 113 18.13 -0.32 -3.69
CA THR A 113 19.15 -1.37 -3.51
C THR A 113 19.19 -1.78 -2.02
N TYR A 114 19.27 -3.09 -1.78
CA TYR A 114 19.43 -3.72 -0.47
C TYR A 114 20.68 -3.22 0.29
N LEU A 115 20.56 -3.16 1.63
CA LEU A 115 21.59 -2.85 2.63
C LEU A 115 22.19 -1.44 2.59
N ALA A 116 21.68 -0.56 3.46
CA ALA A 116 22.47 0.52 4.04
C ALA A 116 22.16 0.60 5.55
N ILE A 117 23.16 0.21 6.33
CA ILE A 117 23.15 -0.04 7.78
C ILE A 117 22.94 1.28 8.54
N SER A 118 22.13 1.32 9.60
CA SER A 118 21.73 2.58 10.26
C SER A 118 21.90 2.55 11.78
N HIS A 119 23.01 3.08 12.25
CA HIS A 119 23.54 2.75 13.56
C HIS A 119 22.91 3.52 14.74
N SER A 120 21.74 3.12 15.21
CA SER A 120 21.11 3.57 16.47
C SER A 120 21.41 2.60 17.65
N PHE A 121 21.30 3.04 18.92
CA PHE A 121 21.26 2.10 20.07
C PHE A 121 20.11 1.08 19.94
N CYS A 122 19.08 1.47 19.19
CA CYS A 122 17.88 0.70 18.94
C CYS A 122 18.02 -0.45 17.93
N GLN A 123 19.12 -0.53 17.15
CA GLN A 123 19.35 -1.67 16.24
C GLN A 123 20.07 -2.84 16.92
N ASP A 124 20.79 -2.60 18.02
CA ASP A 124 21.31 -3.68 18.87
C ASP A 124 20.20 -4.10 19.85
N ILE A 125 19.62 -5.27 19.62
CA ILE A 125 18.52 -5.80 20.43
C ILE A 125 18.89 -5.90 21.93
N SER A 126 20.17 -6.04 22.26
CA SER A 126 20.67 -6.12 23.63
C SER A 126 20.60 -4.76 24.33
N LEU A 127 20.97 -3.69 23.61
CA LEU A 127 20.94 -2.32 24.12
C LEU A 127 19.52 -1.72 24.06
N ALA A 128 18.75 -2.04 23.03
CA ALA A 128 17.35 -1.66 22.92
C ALA A 128 16.53 -2.21 24.11
N ARG A 129 16.86 -3.42 24.59
CA ARG A 129 16.25 -4.01 25.79
C ARG A 129 16.50 -3.18 27.05
N GLU A 130 17.68 -2.59 27.22
CA GLU A 130 17.95 -1.69 28.34
C GLU A 130 16.97 -0.52 28.28
N PHE A 131 16.80 0.12 27.11
CA PHE A 131 15.91 1.27 26.92
C PHE A 131 14.41 0.95 26.89
N ALA A 132 14.02 -0.33 26.83
CA ALA A 132 12.63 -0.79 26.81
C ALA A 132 11.94 -0.65 28.19
N THR A 133 11.88 0.59 28.70
CA THR A 133 11.29 0.95 29.99
C THR A 133 10.10 1.87 29.79
N THR A 134 9.11 1.78 30.68
CA THR A 134 7.92 2.65 30.65
C THR A 134 8.28 4.14 30.70
N ALA A 135 9.33 4.51 31.45
CA ALA A 135 9.78 5.90 31.57
C ALA A 135 10.24 6.48 30.22
N VAL A 136 11.04 5.72 29.44
CA VAL A 136 11.50 6.15 28.12
C VAL A 136 10.32 6.28 27.15
N VAL A 137 9.43 5.28 27.13
CA VAL A 137 8.23 5.29 26.27
C VAL A 137 7.34 6.50 26.58
N SER A 138 7.02 6.75 27.85
CA SER A 138 6.19 7.89 28.24
C SER A 138 6.80 9.23 27.82
N VAL A 139 8.11 9.44 28.06
CA VAL A 139 8.76 10.69 27.64
C VAL A 139 8.75 10.85 26.11
N VAL A 140 9.03 9.78 25.36
CA VAL A 140 9.01 9.84 23.89
C VAL A 140 7.62 10.19 23.36
N LEU A 141 6.58 9.58 23.92
CA LEU A 141 5.18 9.85 23.55
C LEU A 141 4.70 11.23 23.98
N ASP A 142 5.21 11.78 25.08
CA ASP A 142 4.92 13.15 25.53
C ASP A 142 5.63 14.20 24.66
N VAL A 143 6.85 13.92 24.19
CA VAL A 143 7.63 14.84 23.33
C VAL A 143 7.14 14.84 21.89
N LEU A 144 6.63 13.73 21.38
CA LEU A 144 6.26 13.57 19.98
C LEU A 144 5.24 14.65 19.51
N PRO A 145 4.11 14.91 20.20
CA PRO A 145 3.18 15.98 19.82
C PRO A 145 3.81 17.38 19.83
N THR A 146 4.71 17.63 20.79
CA THR A 146 5.45 18.89 20.91
C THR A 146 6.43 19.09 19.76
N ALA A 147 7.12 18.02 19.34
CA ALA A 147 8.02 18.06 18.20
C ALA A 147 7.26 18.37 16.90
N VAL A 148 6.05 17.84 16.74
CA VAL A 148 5.16 18.13 15.61
C VAL A 148 4.64 19.57 15.66
N SER A 149 4.20 20.06 16.83
CA SER A 149 3.68 21.42 16.98
C SER A 149 4.74 22.50 16.73
N THR A 150 5.98 22.24 17.16
CA THR A 150 7.13 23.13 16.96
C THR A 150 7.84 22.92 15.63
N THR A 151 7.37 21.99 14.79
CA THR A 151 8.00 21.62 13.50
C THR A 151 9.46 21.18 13.63
N ASN A 152 9.84 20.67 14.80
CA ASN A 152 11.19 20.20 15.07
C ASN A 152 11.40 18.80 14.50
N THR A 153 11.70 18.75 13.20
CA THR A 153 11.89 17.49 12.45
C THR A 153 13.03 16.62 12.98
N VAL A 154 14.04 17.20 13.63
CA VAL A 154 15.16 16.45 14.21
C VAL A 154 14.69 15.68 15.44
N VAL A 155 14.02 16.35 16.39
CA VAL A 155 13.51 15.67 17.58
C VAL A 155 12.40 14.67 17.22
N LEU A 156 11.55 15.02 16.24
CA LEU A 156 10.56 14.08 15.72
C LEU A 156 11.21 12.80 15.16
N GLN A 157 12.25 12.95 14.33
CA GLN A 157 13.01 11.82 13.81
C GLN A 157 13.61 10.99 14.95
N ASP A 158 14.15 11.66 15.97
CA ASP A 158 14.74 10.99 17.13
C ASP A 158 13.69 10.16 17.90
N CYS A 159 12.52 10.73 18.18
CA CYS A 159 11.39 10.03 18.79
C CYS A 159 10.94 8.80 17.96
N VAL A 160 10.78 8.98 16.65
CA VAL A 160 10.33 7.90 15.75
C VAL A 160 11.35 6.76 15.69
N GLN A 161 12.65 7.06 15.62
CA GLN A 161 13.71 6.05 15.65
C GLN A 161 13.69 5.22 16.94
N ILE A 162 13.45 5.88 18.08
CA ILE A 162 13.31 5.18 19.36
C ILE A 162 12.09 4.26 19.34
N ILE A 163 10.94 4.73 18.86
CA ILE A 163 9.74 3.90 18.73
C ILE A 163 10.01 2.67 17.86
N HIS A 164 10.65 2.85 16.69
CA HIS A 164 11.05 1.74 15.80
C HIS A 164 11.88 0.68 16.52
N GLY A 165 12.89 1.12 17.28
CA GLY A 165 13.71 0.23 18.11
C GLY A 165 12.93 -0.57 19.13
N LEU A 166 11.85 0.02 19.64
CA LEU A 166 11.06 -0.55 20.71
C LEU A 166 9.90 -1.44 20.20
N LEU A 167 9.63 -1.48 18.89
CA LEU A 167 8.53 -2.28 18.30
C LEU A 167 8.64 -3.77 18.60
N SER A 168 9.85 -4.29 18.81
CA SER A 168 10.09 -5.71 19.13
C SER A 168 9.86 -6.05 20.61
N PHE A 169 9.51 -5.07 21.45
CA PHE A 169 9.38 -5.25 22.90
C PHE A 169 7.94 -4.97 23.36
N ASP A 170 7.48 -5.78 24.33
CA ASP A 170 6.12 -5.67 24.86
C ASP A 170 5.84 -4.34 25.56
N VAL A 171 6.88 -3.58 25.95
CA VAL A 171 6.74 -2.29 26.64
C VAL A 171 5.86 -1.30 25.87
N LEU A 172 5.93 -1.27 24.53
CA LEU A 172 5.03 -0.43 23.73
C LEU A 172 3.60 -0.95 23.78
N THR A 173 3.40 -2.26 23.67
CA THR A 173 2.05 -2.86 23.75
C THR A 173 1.39 -2.67 25.12
N THR A 174 2.18 -2.58 26.19
CA THR A 174 1.64 -2.23 27.53
C THR A 174 1.13 -0.79 27.60
N HIS A 175 1.62 0.11 26.74
CA HIS A 175 1.18 1.50 26.65
C HIS A 175 0.09 1.63 25.58
N SER A 176 -1.13 1.18 25.88
CA SER A 176 -2.22 0.99 24.90
C SER A 176 -2.54 2.18 23.98
N THR A 177 -2.14 3.40 24.34
CA THR A 177 -2.43 4.64 23.58
C THR A 177 -1.33 5.07 22.61
N TRP A 178 -0.20 4.36 22.51
CA TRP A 178 0.94 4.85 21.73
C TRP A 178 0.62 5.01 20.23
N LYS A 179 -0.18 4.10 19.65
CA LYS A 179 -0.62 4.17 18.25
C LYS A 179 -1.60 5.32 18.03
N ASP A 180 -2.58 5.48 18.92
CA ASP A 180 -3.52 6.60 18.91
C ASP A 180 -2.80 7.96 18.89
N ILE A 181 -1.72 8.12 19.67
CA ILE A 181 -0.89 9.34 19.65
C ILE A 181 -0.24 9.53 18.27
N VAL A 182 0.40 8.49 17.72
CA VAL A 182 1.06 8.57 16.40
C VAL A 182 0.06 8.91 15.30
N VAL A 183 -1.10 8.25 15.29
CA VAL A 183 -2.17 8.45 14.29
C VAL A 183 -2.76 9.86 14.39
N ARG A 184 -2.96 10.38 15.61
CA ARG A 184 -3.41 11.76 15.82
C ARG A 184 -2.41 12.78 15.29
N GLU A 185 -1.12 12.56 15.50
CA GLU A 185 -0.09 13.44 14.97
C GLU A 185 0.05 13.33 13.44
N ILE A 186 -0.15 12.16 12.85
CA ILE A 186 -0.26 12.00 11.37
C ILE A 186 -1.40 12.86 10.84
N HIS A 187 -2.57 12.81 11.47
CA HIS A 187 -3.72 13.63 11.09
C HIS A 187 -3.41 15.13 11.20
N ARG A 188 -2.78 15.55 12.31
CA ARG A 188 -2.37 16.93 12.52
C ARG A 188 -1.43 17.44 11.42
N CYS A 189 -0.43 16.64 11.01
CA CYS A 189 0.45 16.96 9.90
C CYS A 189 -0.27 16.97 8.54
N SER A 190 -1.33 16.17 8.39
CA SER A 190 -2.11 16.05 7.15
C SER A 190 -3.03 17.25 6.91
N VAL A 191 -3.60 17.81 7.99
CA VAL A 191 -4.50 18.97 7.95
C VAL A 191 -3.73 20.31 7.95
N SER A 192 -2.43 20.31 8.30
CA SER A 192 -1.66 21.56 8.41
C SER A 192 -1.52 22.28 7.06
N THR A 193 -1.49 23.61 7.10
CA THR A 193 -1.28 24.46 5.92
C THR A 193 -0.03 25.33 6.11
N PRO A 194 1.10 25.05 5.43
CA PRO A 194 1.33 23.96 4.48
C PRO A 194 1.41 22.57 5.14
N VAL A 195 1.18 21.52 4.36
CA VAL A 195 1.31 20.12 4.82
C VAL A 195 2.76 19.85 5.21
N GLN A 196 2.97 19.32 6.42
CA GLN A 196 4.30 19.01 6.94
C GLN A 196 4.84 17.69 6.37
N ASN A 197 5.14 17.66 5.07
CA ASN A 197 5.50 16.42 4.35
C ASN A 197 6.66 15.63 4.98
N THR A 198 7.68 16.31 5.50
CA THR A 198 8.81 15.67 6.18
C THR A 198 8.35 14.95 7.45
N SER A 199 7.66 15.66 8.35
CA SER A 199 7.08 15.10 9.58
C SER A 199 6.15 13.93 9.30
N LEU A 200 5.28 14.08 8.29
CA LEU A 200 4.30 13.08 7.89
C LEU A 200 4.99 11.80 7.40
N THR A 201 6.01 11.90 6.54
CA THR A 201 6.77 10.74 6.05
C THR A 201 7.47 10.00 7.18
N VAL A 202 8.03 10.74 8.15
CA VAL A 202 8.69 10.16 9.32
C VAL A 202 7.68 9.39 10.19
N LEU A 203 6.53 9.97 10.50
CA LEU A 203 5.49 9.31 11.29
C LEU A 203 4.91 8.07 10.59
N LEU A 204 4.66 8.13 9.28
CA LEU A 204 4.12 6.99 8.53
C LEU A 204 5.06 5.78 8.50
N SER A 205 6.37 5.98 8.64
CA SER A 205 7.32 4.86 8.73
C SER A 205 6.99 3.91 9.88
N ILE A 206 6.44 4.43 11.00
CA ILE A 206 6.02 3.62 12.15
C ILE A 206 4.87 2.69 11.75
N LEU A 207 3.89 3.19 10.98
CA LEU A 207 2.76 2.38 10.51
C LEU A 207 3.20 1.31 9.51
N GLN A 208 4.20 1.59 8.67
CA GLN A 208 4.76 0.58 7.78
C GLN A 208 5.43 -0.56 8.57
N ALA A 209 6.08 -0.26 9.69
CA ALA A 209 6.71 -1.27 10.55
C ALA A 209 5.71 -2.00 11.46
N SER A 210 4.59 -1.35 11.84
CA SER A 210 3.51 -1.93 12.65
C SER A 210 2.14 -1.61 12.03
N PRO A 211 1.68 -2.40 11.03
CA PRO A 211 0.51 -2.06 10.23
C PRO A 211 -0.84 -2.28 10.93
N THR A 212 -0.86 -2.98 12.07
CA THR A 212 -2.11 -3.25 12.79
C THR A 212 -2.62 -1.98 13.46
N VAL A 213 -3.87 -1.60 13.23
CA VAL A 213 -4.51 -0.47 13.88
C VAL A 213 -5.92 -0.87 14.33
N SER A 214 -6.49 -0.12 15.26
CA SER A 214 -7.89 -0.25 15.67
C SER A 214 -8.83 0.44 14.69
N ASP A 215 -10.12 0.14 14.77
CA ASP A 215 -11.14 0.73 13.89
C ASP A 215 -11.17 2.27 13.96
N ASN A 216 -10.98 2.83 15.16
CA ASN A 216 -10.93 4.29 15.35
C ASN A 216 -9.67 4.91 14.74
N GLU A 217 -8.53 4.24 14.90
CA GLU A 217 -7.27 4.67 14.28
C GLU A 217 -7.35 4.60 12.75
N LEU A 218 -7.99 3.55 12.19
CA LEU A 218 -8.24 3.44 10.76
C LEU A 218 -9.06 4.61 10.23
N ALA A 219 -10.15 4.98 10.92
CA ALA A 219 -10.99 6.11 10.51
C ALA A 219 -10.19 7.43 10.47
N ILE A 220 -9.36 7.69 11.48
CA ILE A 220 -8.49 8.87 11.51
C ILE A 220 -7.47 8.84 10.36
N LEU A 221 -6.92 7.67 10.01
CA LEU A 221 -6.01 7.53 8.87
C LEU A 221 -6.73 7.78 7.54
N CYS A 222 -7.97 7.32 7.37
CA CYS A 222 -8.78 7.63 6.20
C CYS A 222 -9.01 9.14 6.06
N ASP A 223 -9.36 9.82 7.16
CA ASP A 223 -9.53 11.28 7.16
C ASP A 223 -8.22 12.02 6.91
N SER A 224 -7.10 11.49 7.41
CA SER A 224 -5.75 12.01 7.12
C SER A 224 -5.44 11.93 5.63
N PHE A 225 -5.73 10.79 5.00
CA PHE A 225 -5.53 10.59 3.56
C PHE A 225 -6.36 11.58 2.73
N ALA A 226 -7.62 11.83 3.14
CA ALA A 226 -8.49 12.82 2.52
C ALA A 226 -8.00 14.28 2.72
N ALA A 227 -7.43 14.58 3.88
CA ALA A 227 -7.03 15.94 4.26
C ALA A 227 -5.80 16.46 3.51
N ILE A 228 -4.93 15.58 3.02
CA ILE A 228 -3.73 15.97 2.28
C ILE A 228 -4.14 16.60 0.94
N SER A 229 -4.23 17.93 0.94
CA SER A 229 -4.68 18.72 -0.21
C SER A 229 -3.55 19.07 -1.18
N THR A 230 -2.30 18.90 -0.76
CA THR A 230 -1.11 19.17 -1.59
C THR A 230 -0.50 17.90 -2.16
N PRO A 231 0.21 18.00 -3.29
CA PRO A 231 1.00 16.89 -3.80
C PRO A 231 2.05 16.41 -2.79
N SER A 232 1.93 15.16 -2.31
CA SER A 232 2.78 14.61 -1.26
C SER A 232 3.08 13.11 -1.47
N SER A 233 4.32 12.70 -1.19
CA SER A 233 4.73 11.28 -1.15
C SER A 233 4.08 10.52 0.01
N ALA A 234 3.61 11.22 1.04
CA ALA A 234 2.88 10.62 2.15
C ALA A 234 1.62 9.88 1.69
N LYS A 235 0.97 10.38 0.64
CA LYS A 235 -0.21 9.72 0.06
C LYS A 235 0.10 8.33 -0.46
N SER A 236 1.24 8.15 -1.12
CA SER A 236 1.67 6.85 -1.63
C SER A 236 1.89 5.87 -0.47
N VAL A 237 2.50 6.32 0.62
CA VAL A 237 2.72 5.47 1.80
C VAL A 237 1.40 5.08 2.48
N LEU A 238 0.45 6.01 2.60
CA LEU A 238 -0.90 5.71 3.13
C LEU A 238 -1.66 4.75 2.21
N GLN A 239 -1.54 4.93 0.90
CA GLN A 239 -2.15 4.06 -0.09
C GLN A 239 -1.64 2.62 0.02
N ASP A 240 -0.32 2.42 0.13
CA ASP A 240 0.30 1.10 0.32
C ASP A 240 -0.16 0.47 1.65
N PHE A 241 -0.24 1.28 2.71
CA PHE A 241 -0.79 0.85 3.99
C PHE A 241 -2.24 0.34 3.85
N PHE A 242 -3.11 1.07 3.14
CA PHE A 242 -4.50 0.66 2.94
C PHE A 242 -4.60 -0.62 2.10
N LEU A 243 -3.79 -0.77 1.05
CA LEU A 243 -3.74 -2.01 0.26
C LEU A 243 -3.36 -3.23 1.11
N GLY A 244 -2.40 -3.06 2.03
CA GLY A 244 -1.96 -4.14 2.92
C GLY A 244 -2.93 -4.48 4.05
N THR A 245 -3.85 -3.59 4.40
CA THR A 245 -4.62 -3.70 5.65
C THR A 245 -6.13 -3.76 5.46
N LEU A 246 -6.72 -3.06 4.48
CA LEU A 246 -8.17 -2.93 4.33
C LEU A 246 -8.88 -4.29 4.13
N GLY A 247 -8.24 -5.23 3.44
CA GLY A 247 -8.80 -6.57 3.22
C GLY A 247 -9.01 -7.39 4.50
N SER A 248 -8.43 -6.97 5.63
CA SER A 248 -8.59 -7.62 6.94
C SER A 248 -9.71 -7.03 7.80
N TYR A 249 -10.28 -5.88 7.42
CA TYR A 249 -11.36 -5.23 8.17
C TYR A 249 -12.74 -5.63 7.67
N ASP A 250 -13.74 -5.40 8.53
CA ASP A 250 -15.15 -5.59 8.14
C ASP A 250 -15.55 -4.60 7.03
N ARG A 251 -16.32 -5.09 6.06
CA ARG A 251 -16.81 -4.30 4.93
C ARG A 251 -17.63 -3.10 5.37
N THR A 252 -18.34 -3.19 6.50
CA THR A 252 -19.13 -2.07 7.04
C THR A 252 -18.25 -0.89 7.46
N LEU A 253 -17.08 -1.17 8.05
CA LEU A 253 -16.09 -0.18 8.45
C LEU A 253 -15.40 0.46 7.24
N VAL A 254 -15.07 -0.33 6.22
CA VAL A 254 -14.54 0.21 4.96
C VAL A 254 -15.58 1.11 4.30
N HIS A 255 -16.85 0.68 4.27
CA HIS A 255 -17.95 1.44 3.72
C HIS A 255 -18.18 2.77 4.45
N SER A 256 -18.08 2.82 5.79
CA SER A 256 -18.22 4.08 6.53
C SER A 256 -17.12 5.09 6.22
N ASN A 257 -15.95 4.62 5.76
CA ASN A 257 -14.78 5.46 5.46
C ASN A 257 -14.54 5.67 3.96
N VAL A 258 -15.38 5.11 3.08
CA VAL A 258 -15.16 5.10 1.62
C VAL A 258 -15.02 6.50 1.03
N MET A 259 -15.75 7.49 1.56
CA MET A 259 -15.68 8.87 1.07
C MET A 259 -14.33 9.52 1.37
N SER A 260 -13.75 9.27 2.55
CA SER A 260 -12.43 9.78 2.91
C SER A 260 -11.34 9.07 2.08
N LEU A 261 -11.46 7.76 1.89
CA LEU A 261 -10.57 6.98 1.03
C LEU A 261 -10.62 7.47 -0.44
N ALA A 262 -11.82 7.70 -0.98
CA ALA A 262 -12.02 8.22 -2.34
C ALA A 262 -11.44 9.64 -2.51
N ARG A 263 -11.66 10.53 -1.54
CA ARG A 263 -11.08 11.89 -1.57
C ARG A 263 -9.55 11.88 -1.58
N GLY A 264 -8.93 11.00 -0.79
CA GLY A 264 -7.48 10.86 -0.80
C GLY A 264 -6.97 10.30 -2.14
N LEU A 265 -7.64 9.27 -2.68
CA LEU A 265 -7.30 8.61 -3.94
C LEU A 265 -7.44 9.52 -5.16
N PHE A 266 -8.52 10.30 -5.24
CA PHE A 266 -8.77 11.23 -6.36
C PHE A 266 -8.25 12.66 -6.10
N GLY A 267 -7.54 12.88 -4.99
CA GLY A 267 -7.02 14.19 -4.61
C GLY A 267 -5.76 14.60 -5.38
N ALA A 268 -5.07 15.63 -4.89
CA ALA A 268 -3.83 16.12 -5.52
C ALA A 268 -2.66 15.14 -5.34
N TRP A 269 -1.96 14.81 -6.42
CA TRP A 269 -0.80 13.92 -6.44
C TRP A 269 0.47 14.62 -6.96
N PRO A 270 1.67 14.21 -6.52
CA PRO A 270 2.95 14.75 -6.99
C PRO A 270 3.15 14.53 -8.50
N SER A 271 3.49 15.61 -9.20
CA SER A 271 3.61 15.70 -10.67
C SER A 271 4.58 14.68 -11.26
N HIS A 272 5.70 14.43 -10.58
CA HIS A 272 6.73 13.47 -11.02
C HIS A 272 6.41 12.01 -10.72
N VAL A 273 5.28 11.72 -10.08
CA VAL A 273 4.89 10.35 -9.72
C VAL A 273 3.80 9.83 -10.68
N HIS A 274 3.30 10.66 -11.60
CA HIS A 274 2.35 10.21 -12.63
C HIS A 274 2.95 9.25 -13.66
N ASP A 275 4.27 9.31 -13.82
CA ASP A 275 5.02 8.39 -14.68
C ASP A 275 5.41 7.09 -13.96
N ASP A 276 5.09 6.95 -12.66
CA ASP A 276 5.39 5.75 -11.89
C ASP A 276 4.30 4.69 -12.10
N VAL A 277 4.64 3.66 -12.89
CA VAL A 277 3.80 2.48 -13.15
C VAL A 277 3.35 1.84 -11.84
N ALA A 278 4.23 1.72 -10.84
CA ALA A 278 3.90 1.08 -9.57
C ALA A 278 2.80 1.83 -8.82
N ARG A 279 2.80 3.17 -8.89
CA ARG A 279 1.72 3.96 -8.28
C ARG A 279 0.41 3.77 -9.02
N ARG A 280 0.39 3.82 -10.36
CA ARG A 280 -0.85 3.57 -11.14
C ARG A 280 -1.45 2.20 -10.80
N ASP A 281 -0.60 1.17 -10.72
CA ASP A 281 -0.97 -0.18 -10.31
C ASP A 281 -1.62 -0.19 -8.92
N SER A 282 -1.01 0.49 -7.94
CA SER A 282 -1.53 0.58 -6.58
C SER A 282 -2.86 1.36 -6.51
N SER A 283 -3.07 2.36 -7.38
CA SER A 283 -4.30 3.17 -7.39
C SER A 283 -5.46 2.37 -7.94
N LEU A 284 -5.22 1.61 -8.99
CA LEU A 284 -6.19 0.66 -9.55
C LEU A 284 -6.55 -0.44 -8.55
N GLN A 285 -5.55 -1.03 -7.90
CA GLN A 285 -5.80 -2.06 -6.88
C GLN A 285 -6.61 -1.52 -5.71
N LEU A 286 -6.31 -0.30 -5.24
CA LEU A 286 -7.06 0.29 -4.13
C LEU A 286 -8.50 0.59 -4.58
N LEU A 287 -8.68 1.15 -5.77
CA LEU A 287 -10.02 1.41 -6.32
C LEU A 287 -10.84 0.12 -6.47
N ALA A 288 -10.25 -0.95 -7.01
CA ALA A 288 -10.90 -2.25 -7.12
C ALA A 288 -11.24 -2.84 -5.74
N LEU A 289 -10.35 -2.69 -4.75
CA LEU A 289 -10.60 -3.12 -3.38
C LEU A 289 -11.80 -2.37 -2.76
N LEU A 290 -11.88 -1.05 -2.94
CA LEU A 290 -13.00 -0.25 -2.46
C LEU A 290 -14.32 -0.67 -3.12
N LEU A 291 -14.32 -0.91 -4.43
CA LEU A 291 -15.52 -1.34 -5.17
C LEU A 291 -15.95 -2.76 -4.77
N SER A 292 -15.02 -3.69 -4.59
CA SER A 292 -15.33 -5.04 -4.13
C SER A 292 -15.86 -5.10 -2.70
N SER A 293 -15.44 -4.14 -1.85
CA SER A 293 -15.84 -4.08 -0.43
C SER A 293 -17.15 -3.31 -0.23
N CYS A 294 -17.34 -2.21 -0.96
CA CYS A 294 -18.43 -1.25 -0.74
C CYS A 294 -19.49 -1.27 -1.85
N GLY A 295 -19.25 -1.94 -2.98
CA GLY A 295 -20.04 -1.79 -4.19
C GLY A 295 -19.83 -0.42 -4.86
N SER A 296 -20.54 -0.18 -5.97
CA SER A 296 -20.44 1.06 -6.76
C SER A 296 -21.55 2.08 -6.50
N SER A 297 -22.55 1.77 -5.69
CA SER A 297 -23.90 2.28 -5.92
C SER A 297 -24.25 3.68 -5.38
N ALA A 298 -23.36 4.40 -4.68
CA ALA A 298 -23.68 5.78 -4.24
C ALA A 298 -22.46 6.70 -4.07
N TRP A 299 -21.32 6.15 -3.64
CA TRP A 299 -20.14 6.98 -3.38
C TRP A 299 -19.37 7.32 -4.66
N LEU A 300 -19.43 6.48 -5.71
CA LEU A 300 -18.72 6.71 -6.97
C LEU A 300 -19.45 7.69 -7.90
N PHE A 301 -20.78 7.65 -7.91
CA PHE A 301 -21.67 8.41 -8.80
C PHE A 301 -22.12 9.76 -8.20
N GLN A 302 -21.26 10.38 -7.39
CA GLN A 302 -21.55 11.67 -6.76
C GLN A 302 -21.68 12.78 -7.83
N SER A 303 -22.73 13.61 -7.76
CA SER A 303 -22.95 14.66 -8.77
C SER A 303 -21.91 15.79 -8.73
N ASP A 304 -21.32 16.04 -7.56
CA ASP A 304 -20.35 17.10 -7.33
C ASP A 304 -18.92 16.70 -7.66
N GLN A 305 -18.64 15.41 -7.85
CA GLN A 305 -17.29 14.88 -8.09
C GLN A 305 -17.23 14.05 -9.37
N PRO A 306 -16.22 14.22 -10.23
CA PRO A 306 -16.08 13.45 -11.46
C PRO A 306 -15.49 12.04 -11.22
N TRP A 307 -15.67 11.45 -10.04
CA TRP A 307 -14.98 10.22 -9.63
C TRP A 307 -15.30 9.03 -10.53
N VAL A 308 -16.58 8.82 -10.88
CA VAL A 308 -16.96 7.76 -11.85
C VAL A 308 -16.23 7.91 -13.19
N HIS A 309 -16.09 9.14 -13.68
CA HIS A 309 -15.41 9.40 -14.94
C HIS A 309 -13.91 9.12 -14.82
N ILE A 310 -13.26 9.58 -13.75
CA ILE A 310 -11.83 9.34 -13.51
C ILE A 310 -11.56 7.84 -13.30
N ALA A 311 -12.40 7.15 -12.53
CA ALA A 311 -12.31 5.71 -12.30
C ALA A 311 -12.41 4.92 -13.61
N LEU A 312 -13.41 5.25 -14.45
CA LEU A 312 -13.56 4.62 -15.76
C LEU A 312 -12.37 4.89 -16.67
N GLN A 313 -11.90 6.14 -16.76
CA GLN A 313 -10.75 6.49 -17.59
C GLN A 313 -9.49 5.74 -17.14
N LEU A 314 -9.22 5.70 -15.83
CA LEU A 314 -8.07 4.99 -15.28
C LEU A 314 -8.13 3.49 -15.61
N ALA A 315 -9.27 2.84 -15.38
CA ALA A 315 -9.45 1.42 -15.67
C ALA A 315 -9.42 1.12 -17.17
N ALA A 316 -10.05 1.96 -18.01
CA ALA A 316 -10.10 1.78 -19.44
C ALA A 316 -8.72 1.95 -20.11
N ILE A 317 -7.96 2.98 -19.71
CA ILE A 317 -6.60 3.18 -20.21
C ILE A 317 -5.71 2.00 -19.81
N GLU A 318 -5.76 1.58 -18.54
CA GLU A 318 -4.91 0.48 -18.11
C GLU A 318 -5.32 -0.86 -18.71
N ALA A 319 -6.63 -1.14 -18.85
CA ALA A 319 -7.10 -2.35 -19.51
C ALA A 319 -6.60 -2.44 -20.95
N LYS A 320 -6.63 -1.34 -21.72
CA LYS A 320 -6.08 -1.28 -23.08
C LYS A 320 -4.58 -1.58 -23.09
N LEU A 321 -3.80 -0.91 -22.23
CA LEU A 321 -2.35 -1.15 -22.14
C LEU A 321 -2.02 -2.60 -21.78
N LEU A 322 -2.76 -3.19 -20.84
CA LEU A 322 -2.55 -4.59 -20.42
C LEU A 322 -2.96 -5.60 -21.49
N LEU A 323 -4.01 -5.28 -22.27
CA LEU A 323 -4.42 -6.10 -23.42
C LEU A 323 -3.41 -6.00 -24.56
N ASP A 324 -2.89 -4.80 -24.85
CA ASP A 324 -1.81 -4.60 -25.83
C ASP A 324 -0.54 -5.38 -25.43
N ASP A 325 -0.19 -5.33 -24.14
CA ASP A 325 0.93 -6.11 -23.57
C ASP A 325 0.69 -7.63 -23.75
N ALA A 326 -0.51 -8.12 -23.43
CA ALA A 326 -0.88 -9.53 -23.57
C ALA A 326 -0.92 -9.98 -25.04
N GLU A 327 -1.45 -9.14 -25.93
CA GLU A 327 -1.49 -9.38 -27.37
C GLU A 327 -0.08 -9.42 -27.96
N SER A 328 0.80 -8.50 -27.54
CA SER A 328 2.19 -8.48 -27.99
C SER A 328 2.91 -9.78 -27.62
N VAL A 329 2.74 -10.25 -26.38
CA VAL A 329 3.28 -11.54 -25.94
C VAL A 329 2.70 -12.70 -26.76
N LEU A 330 1.40 -12.69 -27.05
CA LEU A 330 0.74 -13.70 -27.87
C LEU A 330 1.29 -13.74 -29.30
N ILE A 331 1.42 -12.57 -29.94
CA ILE A 331 1.94 -12.45 -31.31
C ILE A 331 3.40 -12.88 -31.38
N ASP A 332 4.24 -12.44 -30.44
CA ASP A 332 5.65 -12.83 -30.39
C ASP A 332 5.78 -14.35 -30.34
N HIS A 333 5.02 -15.05 -29.49
CA HIS A 333 5.06 -16.51 -29.43
C HIS A 333 4.55 -17.23 -30.69
N VAL A 334 3.70 -16.59 -31.49
CA VAL A 334 3.22 -17.12 -32.78
C VAL A 334 4.27 -16.92 -33.88
N VAL A 335 5.03 -15.82 -33.84
CA VAL A 335 5.91 -15.38 -34.95
C VAL A 335 7.40 -15.66 -34.69
N THR A 336 7.90 -15.46 -33.47
CA THR A 336 9.30 -15.63 -33.07
C THR A 336 9.45 -15.98 -31.58
N PRO A 337 10.11 -17.09 -31.21
CA PRO A 337 10.34 -17.41 -29.79
C PRO A 337 11.30 -16.39 -29.15
N THR A 338 10.75 -15.40 -28.44
CA THR A 338 11.44 -14.47 -27.53
C THR A 338 12.00 -15.21 -26.31
N PRO A 339 13.00 -14.66 -25.61
CA PRO A 339 13.50 -15.27 -24.38
C PRO A 339 12.44 -15.22 -23.27
N ALA A 340 11.98 -16.39 -22.84
CA ALA A 340 10.85 -16.62 -21.91
C ALA A 340 10.82 -15.83 -20.58
N ALA A 341 11.92 -15.18 -20.17
CA ALA A 341 12.01 -14.47 -18.89
C ALA A 341 11.38 -13.07 -18.91
N ALA A 342 11.35 -12.39 -20.07
CA ALA A 342 10.76 -11.05 -20.18
C ALA A 342 9.22 -11.15 -20.19
N ASP A 343 8.69 -12.12 -20.93
CA ASP A 343 7.26 -12.34 -21.12
C ASP A 343 6.56 -12.76 -19.81
N ASP A 344 7.24 -13.54 -18.96
CA ASP A 344 6.73 -13.95 -17.64
C ASP A 344 6.48 -12.77 -16.69
N ILE A 345 7.32 -11.72 -16.74
CA ILE A 345 7.13 -10.51 -15.91
C ILE A 345 5.91 -9.72 -16.38
N VAL A 346 5.77 -9.57 -17.69
CA VAL A 346 4.64 -8.86 -18.32
C VAL A 346 3.34 -9.59 -18.00
N LEU A 347 3.29 -10.90 -18.23
CA LEU A 347 2.08 -11.69 -18.02
C LEU A 347 1.66 -11.75 -16.55
N LYS A 348 2.62 -11.82 -15.62
CA LYS A 348 2.33 -11.68 -14.18
C LYS A 348 1.69 -10.34 -13.83
N ARG A 349 2.12 -9.25 -14.47
CA ARG A 349 1.50 -7.93 -14.30
C ARG A 349 0.08 -7.93 -14.86
N VAL A 350 -0.13 -8.48 -16.07
CA VAL A 350 -1.45 -8.63 -16.70
C VAL A 350 -2.39 -9.42 -15.80
N CYS A 351 -2.01 -10.61 -15.38
CA CYS A 351 -2.81 -11.47 -14.50
C CYS A 351 -3.16 -10.79 -13.16
N ARG A 352 -2.30 -9.91 -12.65
CA ARG A 352 -2.54 -9.18 -11.40
C ARG A 352 -3.50 -8.00 -11.57
N LEU A 353 -3.35 -7.22 -12.64
CA LEU A 353 -4.02 -5.92 -12.78
C LEU A 353 -5.24 -5.94 -13.69
N LEU A 354 -5.27 -6.80 -14.70
CA LEU A 354 -6.38 -6.86 -15.63
C LEU A 354 -7.71 -7.19 -14.92
N PRO A 355 -7.75 -8.14 -13.96
CA PRO A 355 -8.97 -8.38 -13.18
C PRO A 355 -9.40 -7.17 -12.35
N ALA A 356 -8.45 -6.37 -11.83
CA ALA A 356 -8.77 -5.16 -11.08
C ALA A 356 -9.40 -4.10 -12.01
N SER A 357 -8.83 -3.91 -13.20
CA SER A 357 -9.38 -3.02 -14.22
C SER A 357 -10.77 -3.46 -14.66
N TYR A 358 -10.97 -4.74 -14.96
CA TYR A 358 -12.27 -5.29 -15.33
C TYR A 358 -13.29 -5.20 -14.20
N GLY A 359 -12.90 -5.47 -12.95
CA GLY A 359 -13.77 -5.30 -11.80
C GLY A 359 -14.26 -3.86 -11.64
N ILE A 360 -13.42 -2.86 -11.97
CA ILE A 360 -13.84 -1.46 -12.02
C ILE A 360 -14.84 -1.22 -13.16
N LEU A 361 -14.59 -1.76 -14.36
CA LEU A 361 -15.51 -1.64 -15.49
C LEU A 361 -16.88 -2.26 -15.18
N GLU A 362 -16.91 -3.50 -14.65
CA GLU A 362 -18.13 -4.19 -14.22
C GLU A 362 -18.89 -3.37 -13.16
N ALA A 363 -18.18 -2.81 -12.18
CA ALA A 363 -18.78 -2.01 -11.13
C ALA A 363 -19.37 -0.68 -11.67
N VAL A 364 -18.73 -0.06 -12.66
CA VAL A 364 -19.26 1.13 -13.35
C VAL A 364 -20.49 0.77 -14.18
N LEU A 365 -20.45 -0.32 -14.95
CA LEU A 365 -21.58 -0.80 -15.74
C LEU A 365 -22.80 -1.08 -14.86
N GLY A 366 -22.63 -1.89 -13.80
CA GLY A 366 -23.71 -2.18 -12.86
C GLY A 366 -24.21 -0.93 -12.12
N GLY A 367 -23.33 0.03 -11.83
CA GLY A 367 -23.69 1.30 -11.19
C GLY A 367 -24.53 2.21 -12.10
N LEU A 368 -24.29 2.16 -13.42
CA LEU A 368 -25.07 2.89 -14.44
C LEU A 368 -26.48 2.31 -14.63
N MET A 369 -26.73 1.07 -14.20
CA MET A 369 -28.08 0.48 -14.25
C MET A 369 -28.98 0.92 -13.09
N VAL A 370 -28.46 1.69 -12.15
CA VAL A 370 -29.24 2.26 -11.05
C VAL A 370 -29.74 3.66 -11.44
N ASP A 371 -31.05 3.83 -11.60
CA ASP A 371 -31.70 5.09 -12.00
C ASP A 371 -31.27 6.30 -11.15
N ALA A 372 -31.09 6.10 -9.84
CA ALA A 372 -30.67 7.17 -8.94
C ALA A 372 -29.25 7.69 -9.27
N ASN A 373 -28.36 6.81 -9.73
CA ASN A 373 -26.99 7.16 -10.08
C ASN A 373 -26.92 7.88 -11.42
N THR A 374 -27.64 7.41 -12.43
CA THR A 374 -27.66 8.06 -13.74
C THR A 374 -28.34 9.43 -13.68
N ALA A 375 -29.40 9.56 -12.88
CA ALA A 375 -30.06 10.85 -12.64
C ALA A 375 -29.15 11.87 -11.93
N ALA A 376 -28.15 11.43 -11.18
CA ALA A 376 -27.18 12.32 -10.52
C ALA A 376 -26.11 12.86 -11.49
N LEU A 377 -25.90 12.22 -12.64
CA LEU A 377 -24.86 12.59 -13.60
C LEU A 377 -25.34 13.57 -14.66
N SER A 378 -24.42 14.41 -15.13
CA SER A 378 -24.69 15.29 -16.26
C SER A 378 -24.75 14.51 -17.58
N HIS A 379 -25.54 15.00 -18.54
CA HIS A 379 -25.61 14.41 -19.89
C HIS A 379 -24.22 14.35 -20.57
N THR A 380 -23.38 15.38 -20.36
CA THR A 380 -22.02 15.39 -20.90
C THR A 380 -21.17 14.27 -20.30
N THR A 381 -21.28 14.03 -18.99
CA THR A 381 -20.58 12.94 -18.32
C THR A 381 -21.04 11.59 -18.87
N LEU A 382 -22.35 11.37 -19.02
CA LEU A 382 -22.90 10.12 -19.56
C LEU A 382 -22.39 9.82 -20.98
N LEU A 383 -22.34 10.83 -21.85
CA LEU A 383 -21.75 10.67 -23.19
C LEU A 383 -20.27 10.28 -23.12
N GLN A 384 -19.48 10.94 -22.26
CA GLN A 384 -18.07 10.62 -22.09
C GLN A 384 -17.85 9.20 -21.54
N LEU A 385 -18.73 8.73 -20.63
CA LEU A 385 -18.70 7.36 -20.14
C LEU A 385 -19.02 6.38 -21.27
N LYS A 386 -20.06 6.64 -22.07
CA LYS A 386 -20.43 5.82 -23.23
C LYS A 386 -19.28 5.71 -24.23
N ASP A 387 -18.68 6.84 -24.61
CA ASP A 387 -17.56 6.87 -25.57
C ASP A 387 -16.35 6.07 -25.03
N SER A 388 -16.03 6.23 -23.74
CA SER A 388 -14.93 5.52 -23.12
C SER A 388 -15.17 4.01 -23.03
N LEU A 389 -16.39 3.59 -22.68
CA LEU A 389 -16.79 2.19 -22.66
C LEU A 389 -16.72 1.58 -24.06
N GLY A 390 -17.28 2.26 -25.06
CA GLY A 390 -17.21 1.80 -26.45
C GLY A 390 -15.77 1.55 -26.91
N GLN A 391 -14.86 2.49 -26.64
CA GLN A 391 -13.45 2.33 -27.03
C GLN A 391 -12.72 1.20 -26.31
N VAL A 392 -13.00 0.93 -25.02
CA VAL A 392 -12.34 -0.18 -24.31
C VAL A 392 -12.90 -1.52 -24.78
N PHE A 393 -14.21 -1.61 -25.06
CA PHE A 393 -14.81 -2.85 -25.55
C PHE A 393 -14.43 -3.18 -27.00
N THR A 394 -14.11 -2.18 -27.83
CA THR A 394 -13.46 -2.44 -29.13
C THR A 394 -12.14 -3.19 -28.94
N VAL A 395 -11.27 -2.73 -28.03
CA VAL A 395 -9.97 -3.40 -27.77
C VAL A 395 -10.16 -4.78 -27.14
N VAL A 396 -11.16 -4.95 -26.27
CA VAL A 396 -11.52 -6.27 -25.71
C VAL A 396 -11.91 -7.26 -26.81
N ILE A 397 -12.74 -6.83 -27.77
CA ILE A 397 -13.15 -7.67 -28.91
C ILE A 397 -11.97 -7.96 -29.84
N GLU A 398 -11.13 -6.98 -30.12
CA GLU A 398 -9.91 -7.14 -30.93
C GLU A 398 -8.98 -8.19 -30.30
N PHE A 399 -8.69 -8.09 -29.00
CA PHE A 399 -7.87 -9.07 -28.29
C PHE A 399 -8.45 -10.49 -28.35
N LEU A 400 -9.77 -10.66 -28.13
CA LEU A 400 -10.42 -11.96 -28.22
C LEU A 400 -10.41 -12.53 -29.64
N THR A 401 -10.49 -11.65 -30.64
CA THR A 401 -10.36 -12.02 -32.06
C THR A 401 -8.94 -12.52 -32.35
N THR A 402 -7.91 -11.85 -31.85
CA THR A 402 -6.51 -12.30 -31.95
C THR A 402 -6.32 -13.65 -31.25
N CYS A 403 -6.93 -13.84 -30.07
CA CYS A 403 -6.89 -15.13 -29.36
C CYS A 403 -7.54 -16.26 -30.17
N ARG A 404 -8.72 -16.01 -30.77
CA ARG A 404 -9.42 -16.97 -31.65
C ARG A 404 -8.51 -17.39 -32.81
N ASP A 405 -7.92 -16.42 -33.50
CA ASP A 405 -7.11 -16.67 -34.69
C ASP A 405 -5.79 -17.39 -34.33
N ALA A 406 -5.17 -17.00 -33.21
CA ALA A 406 -3.98 -17.69 -32.68
C ALA A 406 -4.28 -19.15 -32.32
N LEU A 407 -5.40 -19.43 -31.63
CA LEU A 407 -5.83 -20.77 -31.24
C LEU A 407 -6.18 -21.65 -32.45
N ALA A 408 -6.74 -21.06 -33.51
CA ALA A 408 -7.02 -21.77 -34.75
C ALA A 408 -5.74 -22.12 -35.56
N SER A 409 -4.67 -21.35 -35.41
CA SER A 409 -3.47 -21.43 -36.27
C SER A 409 -2.56 -22.64 -36.02
N SER A 410 -2.82 -23.49 -35.01
CA SER A 410 -2.05 -24.71 -34.66
C SER A 410 -0.55 -24.54 -34.34
N ASN A 411 -0.03 -23.31 -34.36
CA ASN A 411 1.40 -22.97 -34.15
C ASN A 411 1.70 -22.38 -32.76
N LEU A 412 0.79 -22.51 -31.79
CA LEU A 412 1.01 -21.99 -30.44
C LEU A 412 2.15 -22.73 -29.74
N THR A 413 3.24 -22.01 -29.50
CA THR A 413 4.41 -22.50 -28.75
C THR A 413 4.34 -22.21 -27.24
N PHE A 414 3.31 -21.48 -26.81
CA PHE A 414 3.13 -21.00 -25.44
C PHE A 414 2.24 -21.94 -24.58
N PRO A 415 2.47 -22.08 -23.26
CA PRO A 415 1.59 -22.84 -22.38
C PRO A 415 0.21 -22.18 -22.28
N ARG A 416 -0.81 -22.83 -22.86
CA ARG A 416 -2.20 -22.34 -22.85
C ARG A 416 -2.72 -22.03 -21.43
N ASN A 417 -2.20 -22.72 -20.41
CA ASN A 417 -2.52 -22.51 -18.99
C ASN A 417 -2.28 -21.09 -18.48
N ASP A 418 -1.33 -20.34 -19.05
CA ASP A 418 -1.01 -18.99 -18.58
C ASP A 418 -1.88 -17.91 -19.29
N LEU A 419 -2.44 -18.25 -20.46
CA LEU A 419 -3.34 -17.39 -21.24
C LEU A 419 -4.81 -17.58 -20.84
N ASP A 420 -5.19 -18.81 -20.46
CA ASP A 420 -6.58 -19.15 -20.11
C ASP A 420 -7.20 -18.21 -19.06
N PRO A 421 -6.52 -17.83 -17.95
CA PRO A 421 -7.11 -16.92 -16.96
C PRO A 421 -7.40 -15.52 -17.53
N ILE A 422 -6.57 -15.05 -18.46
CA ILE A 422 -6.74 -13.75 -19.12
C ILE A 422 -7.96 -13.82 -20.03
N VAL A 423 -8.04 -14.83 -20.90
CA VAL A 423 -9.16 -14.99 -21.84
C VAL A 423 -10.48 -15.18 -21.10
N VAL A 424 -10.52 -15.99 -20.04
CA VAL A 424 -11.73 -16.18 -19.20
C VAL A 424 -12.17 -14.85 -18.59
N ALA A 425 -11.25 -14.08 -18.00
CA ALA A 425 -11.56 -12.77 -17.42
C ALA A 425 -12.06 -11.78 -18.49
N THR A 426 -11.49 -11.81 -19.70
CA THR A 426 -11.89 -10.95 -20.82
C THR A 426 -13.25 -11.33 -21.39
N ILE A 427 -13.56 -12.62 -21.52
CA ILE A 427 -14.89 -13.09 -21.93
C ILE A 427 -15.95 -12.67 -20.89
N ARG A 428 -15.63 -12.80 -19.60
CA ARG A 428 -16.54 -12.41 -18.52
C ARG A 428 -16.90 -10.92 -18.56
N VAL A 429 -15.91 -10.03 -18.64
CA VAL A 429 -16.18 -8.59 -18.69
C VAL A 429 -16.92 -8.20 -19.98
N LEU A 430 -16.64 -8.89 -21.09
CA LEU A 430 -17.40 -8.73 -22.33
C LEU A 430 -18.87 -9.13 -22.13
N GLY A 431 -19.14 -10.26 -21.48
CA GLY A 431 -20.49 -10.71 -21.15
C GLY A 431 -21.25 -9.68 -20.30
N ALA A 432 -20.59 -9.10 -19.29
CA ALA A 432 -21.17 -8.04 -18.46
C ALA A 432 -21.52 -6.78 -19.27
N TRP A 433 -20.76 -6.44 -20.30
CA TRP A 433 -21.09 -5.32 -21.19
C TRP A 433 -22.17 -5.66 -22.20
N MET A 434 -22.10 -6.84 -22.82
CA MET A 434 -23.12 -7.33 -23.75
C MET A 434 -24.50 -7.46 -23.09
N ALA A 435 -24.55 -7.66 -21.77
CA ALA A 435 -25.81 -7.65 -21.03
C ALA A 435 -26.50 -6.27 -21.01
N GLU A 436 -25.75 -5.19 -21.25
CA GLU A 436 -26.25 -3.81 -21.12
C GLU A 436 -26.22 -3.02 -22.44
N GLU A 437 -25.34 -3.38 -23.39
CA GLU A 437 -25.17 -2.71 -24.68
C GLU A 437 -24.73 -3.71 -25.76
N THR A 438 -25.56 -3.89 -26.79
CA THR A 438 -25.28 -4.79 -27.92
C THR A 438 -25.20 -4.09 -29.28
N ASP A 439 -25.59 -2.82 -29.38
CA ASP A 439 -25.76 -2.17 -30.68
C ASP A 439 -24.44 -1.64 -31.25
N LEU A 440 -23.53 -1.15 -30.40
CA LEU A 440 -22.34 -0.42 -30.84
C LEU A 440 -21.35 -1.26 -31.66
N LEU A 441 -21.26 -2.57 -31.38
CA LEU A 441 -20.28 -3.50 -31.97
C LEU A 441 -20.92 -4.82 -32.44
N ALA A 442 -22.21 -4.80 -32.79
CA ALA A 442 -23.01 -5.98 -33.10
C ALA A 442 -22.35 -6.91 -34.15
N ASP A 443 -21.87 -6.37 -35.26
CA ASP A 443 -21.27 -7.17 -36.35
C ASP A 443 -20.03 -7.95 -35.87
N GLN A 444 -19.16 -7.29 -35.10
CA GLN A 444 -17.93 -7.90 -34.57
C GLN A 444 -18.25 -8.96 -33.50
N LEU A 445 -19.28 -8.70 -32.67
CA LEU A 445 -19.76 -9.66 -31.69
C LEU A 445 -20.30 -10.92 -32.36
N VAL A 446 -21.15 -10.77 -33.38
CA VAL A 446 -21.74 -11.89 -34.14
C VAL A 446 -20.66 -12.80 -34.71
N GLU A 447 -19.57 -12.24 -35.24
CA GLU A 447 -18.42 -13.03 -35.74
C GLU A 447 -17.63 -13.74 -34.63
N LEU A 448 -17.66 -13.21 -33.40
CA LEU A 448 -16.92 -13.73 -32.25
C LEU A 448 -17.71 -14.79 -31.47
N VAL A 449 -19.05 -14.78 -31.52
CA VAL A 449 -19.92 -15.70 -30.76
C VAL A 449 -19.48 -17.18 -30.83
N PRO A 450 -19.17 -17.77 -32.01
CA PRO A 450 -18.77 -19.17 -32.07
C PRO A 450 -17.52 -19.47 -31.21
N PHE A 451 -16.58 -18.54 -31.14
CA PHE A 451 -15.41 -18.66 -30.29
C PHE A 451 -15.77 -18.54 -28.81
N LEU A 452 -16.60 -17.57 -28.43
CA LEU A 452 -16.98 -17.32 -27.03
C LEU A 452 -17.69 -18.53 -26.40
N VAL A 453 -18.58 -19.18 -27.14
CA VAL A 453 -19.39 -20.32 -26.64
C VAL A 453 -18.60 -21.62 -26.64
N THR A 454 -17.62 -21.78 -27.53
CA THR A 454 -16.82 -23.01 -27.63
C THR A 454 -15.51 -22.95 -26.85
N PHE A 455 -15.17 -21.79 -26.28
CA PHE A 455 -13.94 -21.64 -25.51
C PHE A 455 -13.97 -22.48 -24.23
N THR A 456 -13.01 -23.40 -24.11
CA THR A 456 -12.80 -24.21 -22.91
C THR A 456 -11.35 -24.05 -22.42
N PRO A 457 -11.11 -23.66 -21.15
CA PRO A 457 -9.77 -23.56 -20.61
C PRO A 457 -9.12 -24.95 -20.42
N THR A 458 -7.79 -24.97 -20.41
CA THR A 458 -6.97 -26.20 -20.43
C THR A 458 -6.90 -26.89 -19.07
N SER A 459 -7.22 -26.20 -17.97
CA SER A 459 -7.08 -26.68 -16.59
C SER A 459 -8.16 -27.66 -16.10
N LEU A 460 -8.96 -28.25 -17.00
CA LEU A 460 -9.91 -29.30 -16.64
C LEU A 460 -9.20 -30.66 -16.47
N PRO A 461 -9.22 -31.31 -15.28
CA PRO A 461 -9.24 -32.76 -15.28
C PRO A 461 -10.49 -33.21 -16.05
N PRO A 462 -10.40 -34.24 -16.91
CA PRO A 462 -11.56 -34.70 -17.66
C PRO A 462 -12.65 -35.10 -16.66
N ILE A 463 -13.82 -34.49 -16.78
CA ILE A 463 -15.03 -35.01 -16.15
C ILE A 463 -15.15 -36.43 -16.70
N PRO A 464 -15.05 -37.50 -15.87
CA PRO A 464 -15.39 -38.82 -16.34
C PRO A 464 -16.82 -38.72 -16.84
N SER A 465 -17.02 -39.01 -18.12
CA SER A 465 -18.34 -39.13 -18.73
C SER A 465 -19.21 -39.92 -17.78
N THR A 466 -20.15 -39.25 -17.10
CA THR A 466 -21.14 -39.92 -16.30
C THR A 466 -21.92 -40.76 -17.30
N ASP A 467 -21.69 -42.07 -17.26
CA ASP A 467 -22.51 -43.05 -17.94
C ASP A 467 -23.97 -42.63 -17.73
N GLU A 468 -24.73 -42.60 -18.82
CA GLU A 468 -26.16 -42.33 -18.87
C GLU A 468 -26.89 -43.17 -17.82
N GLN A 469 -27.02 -42.66 -16.60
CA GLN A 469 -27.97 -43.18 -15.63
C GLN A 469 -29.28 -42.46 -15.87
N PRO A 470 -30.38 -43.20 -16.12
CA PRO A 470 -31.68 -42.60 -16.36
C PRO A 470 -32.06 -41.76 -15.16
N TRP A 471 -32.47 -40.52 -15.42
CA TRP A 471 -32.94 -39.57 -14.42
C TRP A 471 -34.05 -40.23 -13.58
N ASP A 472 -33.75 -40.54 -12.32
CA ASP A 472 -34.78 -40.84 -11.33
C ASP A 472 -35.18 -39.50 -10.71
N SER A 473 -36.29 -38.95 -11.21
CA SER A 473 -36.85 -37.67 -10.80
C SER A 473 -37.57 -37.83 -9.48
N ASP A 474 -36.92 -37.65 -8.32
CA ASP A 474 -37.64 -37.35 -7.07
C ASP A 474 -36.82 -36.86 -5.86
N ASP A 475 -35.52 -36.60 -5.96
CA ASP A 475 -34.76 -36.09 -4.82
C ASP A 475 -34.47 -34.58 -4.95
N GLU A 476 -35.40 -33.77 -4.44
CA GLU A 476 -35.18 -32.37 -4.06
C GLU A 476 -34.17 -32.31 -2.90
N ALA A 477 -32.88 -32.42 -3.23
CA ALA A 477 -31.80 -32.06 -2.33
C ALA A 477 -31.42 -30.60 -2.60
N ASP A 478 -31.75 -29.72 -1.65
CA ASP A 478 -31.20 -28.37 -1.53
C ASP A 478 -29.67 -28.46 -1.39
N ASP A 479 -28.96 -28.56 -2.51
CA ASP A 479 -27.50 -28.60 -2.54
C ASP A 479 -26.95 -27.16 -2.51
N LEU A 480 -26.67 -26.70 -1.29
CA LEU A 480 -26.10 -25.38 -0.96
C LEU A 480 -24.63 -25.19 -1.41
N SER A 481 -24.17 -25.93 -2.43
CA SER A 481 -22.78 -25.93 -2.89
C SER A 481 -22.58 -25.65 -4.39
N THR A 482 -23.58 -25.12 -5.09
CA THR A 482 -23.45 -24.61 -6.47
C THR A 482 -22.81 -23.21 -6.49
N ALA A 483 -21.56 -23.09 -6.02
CA ALA A 483 -20.74 -21.99 -6.51
C ALA A 483 -20.50 -22.25 -8.01
N PRO A 484 -20.87 -21.34 -8.91
CA PRO A 484 -20.62 -21.52 -10.34
C PRO A 484 -19.13 -21.76 -10.57
N ASP A 485 -18.79 -22.74 -11.41
CA ASP A 485 -17.41 -23.01 -11.79
C ASP A 485 -16.81 -21.70 -12.33
N PRO A 486 -15.75 -21.14 -11.73
CA PRO A 486 -15.17 -19.87 -12.16
C PRO A 486 -14.58 -19.95 -13.58
N THR A 487 -14.47 -21.14 -14.16
CA THR A 487 -14.02 -21.38 -15.52
C THR A 487 -15.15 -21.54 -16.54
N ASP A 488 -16.40 -21.66 -16.09
CA ASP A 488 -17.56 -21.67 -16.97
C ASP A 488 -17.95 -20.23 -17.34
N VAL A 489 -17.66 -19.87 -18.59
CA VAL A 489 -17.91 -18.53 -19.12
C VAL A 489 -19.35 -18.36 -19.63
N VAL A 490 -20.07 -19.45 -19.92
CA VAL A 490 -21.39 -19.41 -20.55
C VAL A 490 -22.44 -18.67 -19.70
N PRO A 491 -22.51 -18.85 -18.37
CA PRO A 491 -23.45 -18.11 -17.53
C PRO A 491 -23.29 -16.58 -17.63
N PHE A 492 -22.07 -16.09 -17.83
CA PHE A 492 -21.79 -14.65 -17.96
C PHE A 492 -22.20 -14.09 -19.32
N LEU A 493 -22.21 -14.93 -20.37
CA LEU A 493 -22.57 -14.53 -21.72
C LEU A 493 -24.08 -14.57 -21.97
N LEU A 494 -24.81 -15.41 -21.24
CA LEU A 494 -26.22 -15.70 -21.52
C LEU A 494 -27.11 -14.46 -21.67
N PRO A 495 -27.06 -13.43 -20.79
CA PRO A 495 -27.89 -12.24 -20.96
C PRO A 495 -27.62 -11.50 -22.28
N GLY A 496 -26.34 -11.36 -22.64
CA GLY A 496 -25.94 -10.70 -23.87
C GLY A 496 -26.24 -11.51 -25.13
N LEU A 497 -26.06 -12.84 -25.09
CA LEU A 497 -26.45 -13.72 -26.20
C LEU A 497 -27.95 -13.63 -26.48
N LEU A 498 -28.79 -13.61 -25.44
CA LEU A 498 -30.23 -13.43 -25.60
C LEU A 498 -30.57 -12.11 -26.30
N GLN A 499 -29.89 -11.02 -25.98
CA GLN A 499 -30.07 -9.74 -26.67
C GLN A 499 -29.63 -9.81 -28.14
N LEU A 500 -28.50 -10.43 -28.43
CA LEU A 500 -28.01 -10.62 -29.81
C LEU A 500 -28.98 -11.43 -30.68
N THR A 501 -29.66 -12.44 -30.12
CA THR A 501 -30.67 -13.24 -30.85
C THR A 501 -31.90 -12.43 -31.30
N ALA A 502 -32.06 -11.19 -30.83
CA ALA A 502 -33.10 -10.30 -31.36
C ALA A 502 -32.84 -9.88 -32.82
N SER A 503 -31.61 -10.05 -33.32
CA SER A 503 -31.25 -9.83 -34.72
C SER A 503 -31.13 -11.14 -35.50
N ASP A 504 -31.47 -11.15 -36.79
CA ASP A 504 -31.35 -12.35 -37.63
C ASP A 504 -29.91 -12.88 -37.70
N ALA A 505 -28.93 -11.97 -37.75
CA ALA A 505 -27.51 -12.32 -37.79
C ALA A 505 -27.04 -12.93 -36.46
N GLY A 506 -27.44 -12.34 -35.33
CA GLY A 506 -27.13 -12.90 -34.01
C GLY A 506 -27.83 -14.23 -33.75
N ALA A 507 -29.10 -14.37 -34.15
CA ALA A 507 -29.83 -15.63 -34.04
C ALA A 507 -29.24 -16.77 -34.88
N ALA A 508 -28.54 -16.46 -35.98
CA ALA A 508 -27.84 -17.44 -36.79
C ALA A 508 -26.46 -17.82 -36.24
N ALA A 509 -25.84 -16.95 -35.43
CA ALA A 509 -24.50 -17.15 -34.88
C ALA A 509 -24.49 -17.87 -33.52
N VAL A 510 -25.53 -17.68 -32.70
CA VAL A 510 -25.80 -18.41 -31.45
C VAL A 510 -26.34 -19.81 -31.78
#